data_AF-A0A6N9HIZ8-F1
#
_entry.id   AF-A0A6N9HIZ8-F1
#
_cell.length_a   1.000
_cell.length_b   1.000
_cell.length_c   1.000
_cell.angle_alpha   90.00
_cell.angle_beta   90.00
_cell.angle_gamma   90.00
#
_symmetry.space_group_name_H-M   'P 1'
#
loop_
_entity.id
_entity.type
_entity.pdbx_description
1 polymer ?
#
loop_
_entity_poly.entity_id
_entity_poly.type
_entity_poly.pdbx_seq_one_letter_code
_entity_poly.pdbx_strand_id
1 'polypeptide(L)'
;MKKTVSWFSLLSSTLLLAACGGGGGSSGDTTPPPPAQTAGILGVSLTDAPACGFDAVNVTISKVRVHQSATANDNDSGWTDLNVSPARKINLLNLTNGVLESLGQVSLPSGTYTQARLLLEPSTNNNNSVVPTGGSETALETPSAAQSGIKLNANFNVPAGGRYDLVMDFDACKSIVTKGNGKYALKPVIKVVPTALNGINGYVSTGLAGSNVAVTAQQNGTIVAATVPSASGEFVLSRLPLGNYDVVIMADNRAAHVIGAVPVTSTTSMVQLSTTLAPFGLGEPSLQGNISGTAALLPASTTEVAYLSARQAINGGPTVTLRYANADLSSGAYSISKLPLQAPQYVAYSSALPLTFTPALTTPTGGSYLVHAAATGYAAQTSAAVNISSTDATGINFTLVP
;
A
#
# COMPACT_ATOMS: atom_id res chain seq x y z
N MET A 1 36.99 -8.36 -62.31
CA MET A 1 37.92 -7.58 -63.14
C MET A 1 37.79 -6.10 -62.78
N LYS A 2 38.92 -5.52 -62.33
CA LYS A 2 39.40 -4.13 -62.47
C LYS A 2 38.45 -2.90 -62.37
N LYS A 3 38.79 -2.07 -61.35
CA LYS A 3 39.00 -0.58 -61.32
C LYS A 3 37.75 0.31 -61.49
N THR A 4 37.56 1.43 -60.78
CA THR A 4 38.49 2.56 -60.52
C THR A 4 38.19 3.36 -59.24
N VAL A 5 39.20 4.14 -58.82
CA VAL A 5 39.38 5.00 -57.63
C VAL A 5 39.06 6.48 -57.91
N SER A 6 38.64 7.26 -56.91
CA SER A 6 38.99 8.70 -56.68
C SER A 6 38.41 9.14 -55.31
N TRP A 7 39.19 9.24 -54.22
CA TRP A 7 40.00 10.38 -53.73
C TRP A 7 39.23 11.68 -53.45
N PHE A 8 39.05 12.03 -52.16
CA PHE A 8 39.05 13.42 -51.66
C PHE A 8 39.45 13.45 -50.17
N SER A 9 40.15 14.52 -49.79
CA SER A 9 41.17 14.58 -48.71
C SER A 9 40.69 14.87 -47.28
N LEU A 10 41.55 14.46 -46.34
CA LEU A 10 41.64 14.79 -44.91
C LEU A 10 41.68 16.30 -44.60
N LEU A 11 41.16 16.67 -43.42
CA LEU A 11 41.76 17.73 -42.60
C LEU A 11 41.59 17.40 -41.11
N SER A 12 42.73 17.17 -40.43
CA SER A 12 42.87 16.90 -39.00
C SER A 12 43.60 18.10 -38.39
N SER A 13 43.08 18.67 -37.31
CA SER A 13 43.70 19.80 -36.60
C SER A 13 43.92 19.43 -35.13
N THR A 14 45.15 19.03 -34.82
CA THR A 14 45.72 18.91 -33.48
C THR A 14 46.14 20.30 -32.97
N LEU A 15 45.67 20.71 -31.79
CA LEU A 15 46.23 21.87 -31.08
C LEU A 15 47.26 21.41 -30.03
N LEU A 16 48.41 22.10 -30.09
CA LEU A 16 49.64 21.87 -29.34
C LEU A 16 49.54 22.35 -27.88
N LEU A 17 50.14 21.57 -26.98
CA LEU A 17 50.56 22.02 -25.66
C LEU A 17 51.73 23.00 -25.81
N ALA A 18 51.61 24.19 -25.21
CA ALA A 18 52.72 25.07 -24.91
C ALA A 18 52.91 25.12 -23.39
N ALA A 19 54.02 24.55 -22.93
CA ALA A 19 54.55 24.72 -21.58
C ALA A 19 55.57 25.86 -21.58
N CYS A 20 55.38 26.82 -20.68
CA CYS A 20 56.36 27.78 -20.15
C CYS A 20 55.62 28.44 -18.96
N GLY A 21 56.08 28.50 -17.71
CA GLY A 21 57.43 28.65 -17.23
C GLY A 21 57.57 30.04 -16.59
N GLY A 22 57.37 30.12 -15.26
CA GLY A 22 58.02 31.13 -14.41
C GLY A 22 57.18 32.28 -13.81
N GLY A 23 57.41 32.53 -12.52
CA GLY A 23 57.33 33.88 -11.93
C GLY A 23 56.28 34.09 -10.83
N GLY A 24 56.74 34.18 -9.58
CA GLY A 24 55.90 34.40 -8.41
C GLY A 24 55.23 35.77 -8.34
N GLY A 25 54.07 35.80 -7.68
CA GLY A 25 53.34 36.99 -7.27
C GLY A 25 52.15 36.57 -6.41
N SER A 26 52.25 36.76 -5.10
CA SER A 26 51.13 36.59 -4.18
C SER A 26 50.05 37.63 -4.50
N SER A 27 48.93 37.16 -5.04
CA SER A 27 47.63 37.82 -4.92
C SER A 27 46.59 36.71 -4.92
N GLY A 28 45.85 36.58 -3.81
CA GLY A 28 44.89 35.52 -3.58
C GLY A 28 43.88 35.42 -4.72
N ASP A 29 44.03 34.36 -5.53
CA ASP A 29 43.04 33.95 -6.50
C ASP A 29 41.96 33.18 -5.77
N THR A 30 40.97 33.91 -5.26
CA THR A 30 39.72 33.32 -4.77
C THR A 30 38.88 32.99 -6.00
N THR A 31 39.18 31.88 -6.68
CA THR A 31 38.14 31.22 -7.48
C THR A 31 37.00 30.92 -6.52
N PRO A 32 35.80 31.51 -6.69
CA PRO A 32 34.70 31.23 -5.79
C PRO A 32 34.43 29.72 -5.83
N PRO A 33 34.29 29.04 -4.68
CA PRO A 33 33.83 27.66 -4.69
C PRO A 33 32.52 27.59 -5.50
N PRO A 34 32.25 26.50 -6.24
CA PRO A 34 30.98 26.33 -6.94
C PRO A 34 29.83 26.65 -5.98
N PRO A 35 28.79 27.38 -6.40
CA PRO A 35 27.70 27.74 -5.49
C PRO A 35 27.18 26.48 -4.82
N ALA A 36 27.17 26.47 -3.49
CA ALA A 36 26.67 25.35 -2.72
C ALA A 36 25.22 25.10 -3.17
N GLN A 37 24.93 23.90 -3.68
CA GLN A 37 23.57 23.54 -4.05
C GLN A 37 22.75 23.48 -2.76
N THR A 38 21.86 24.44 -2.55
CA THR A 38 20.99 24.52 -1.36
C THR A 38 19.62 23.92 -1.59
N ALA A 39 19.31 23.49 -2.82
CA ALA A 39 18.05 22.88 -3.21
C ALA A 39 18.27 21.44 -3.68
N GLY A 40 17.24 20.62 -3.55
CA GLY A 40 17.14 19.29 -4.16
C GLY A 40 15.77 19.09 -4.80
N ILE A 41 15.55 17.91 -5.37
CA ILE A 41 14.31 17.55 -6.05
C ILE A 41 13.52 16.54 -5.22
N LEU A 42 12.22 16.81 -5.04
CA LEU A 42 11.26 15.84 -4.52
C LEU A 42 10.41 15.34 -5.69
N GLY A 43 10.50 14.04 -6.00
CA GLY A 43 9.49 13.35 -6.80
C GLY A 43 8.38 12.81 -5.89
N VAL A 44 7.13 12.85 -6.34
CA VAL A 44 5.99 12.29 -5.59
C VAL A 44 5.23 11.31 -6.46
N SER A 45 4.92 10.13 -5.92
CA SER A 45 4.08 9.12 -6.57
C SER A 45 3.03 8.56 -5.60
N LEU A 46 1.95 8.02 -6.15
CA LEU A 46 0.88 7.34 -5.44
C LEU A 46 0.92 5.83 -5.71
N THR A 47 0.58 5.02 -4.71
CA THR A 47 0.30 3.58 -4.82
C THR A 47 -0.86 3.22 -3.88
N ASP A 48 -1.41 2.03 -4.01
CA ASP A 48 -2.53 1.60 -3.16
C ASP A 48 -2.44 0.13 -2.77
N ALA A 49 -2.90 -0.18 -1.56
CA ALA A 49 -3.31 -1.52 -1.18
C ALA A 49 -4.74 -1.79 -1.68
N PRO A 50 -5.07 -3.01 -2.13
CA PRO A 50 -6.38 -3.31 -2.71
C PRO A 50 -7.55 -2.89 -1.80
N ALA A 51 -8.59 -2.29 -2.39
CA ALA A 51 -9.83 -2.05 -1.66
C ALA A 51 -10.64 -3.33 -1.42
N CYS A 52 -11.50 -3.28 -0.42
CA CYS A 52 -12.44 -4.35 -0.12
C CYS A 52 -13.86 -3.95 -0.51
N GLY A 53 -14.49 -4.71 -1.40
CA GLY A 53 -15.91 -4.53 -1.76
C GLY A 53 -16.21 -3.36 -2.70
N PHE A 54 -15.19 -2.86 -3.42
CA PHE A 54 -15.33 -1.81 -4.42
C PHE A 54 -14.70 -2.26 -5.74
N ASP A 55 -15.34 -1.91 -6.85
CA ASP A 55 -14.83 -2.08 -8.21
C ASP A 55 -14.03 -0.85 -8.67
N ALA A 56 -14.24 0.31 -8.04
CA ALA A 56 -13.42 1.50 -8.22
C ALA A 56 -13.42 2.38 -6.97
N VAL A 57 -12.28 3.01 -6.70
CA VAL A 57 -12.14 4.08 -5.70
C VAL A 57 -11.41 5.23 -6.37
N ASN A 58 -12.15 6.25 -6.78
CA ASN A 58 -11.62 7.38 -7.52
C ASN A 58 -11.38 8.57 -6.58
N VAL A 59 -10.16 9.12 -6.63
CA VAL A 59 -9.80 10.37 -5.97
C VAL A 59 -9.22 11.33 -6.99
N THR A 60 -9.61 12.61 -6.93
CA THR A 60 -9.07 13.65 -7.81
C THR A 60 -8.05 14.48 -7.07
N ILE A 61 -6.78 14.31 -7.40
CA ILE A 61 -5.66 14.97 -6.74
C ILE A 61 -5.37 16.30 -7.43
N SER A 62 -5.34 17.37 -6.65
CA SER A 62 -5.05 18.72 -7.13
C SER A 62 -3.66 19.21 -6.72
N LYS A 63 -3.19 18.81 -5.53
CA LYS A 63 -1.93 19.34 -4.98
C LYS A 63 -1.33 18.43 -3.91
N VAL A 64 0.00 18.40 -3.86
CA VAL A 64 0.76 17.90 -2.70
C VAL A 64 1.53 19.07 -2.10
N ARG A 65 1.52 19.21 -0.78
CA ARG A 65 2.33 20.23 -0.08
C ARG A 65 3.23 19.55 0.95
N VAL A 66 4.44 20.05 1.14
CA VAL A 66 5.39 19.53 2.13
C VAL A 66 5.93 20.62 3.04
N HIS A 67 6.24 20.26 4.28
CA HIS A 67 6.73 21.16 5.31
C HIS A 67 7.78 20.51 6.23
N GLN A 68 8.73 21.30 6.72
CA GLN A 68 9.83 20.85 7.58
C GLN A 68 9.44 20.66 9.06
N SER A 69 8.36 21.31 9.50
CA SER A 69 7.75 21.14 10.83
C SER A 69 6.57 20.16 10.81
N ALA A 70 6.53 19.25 11.78
CA ALA A 70 5.48 18.26 11.99
C ALA A 70 4.17 18.90 12.53
N THR A 71 4.26 20.09 13.10
CA THR A 71 3.13 20.80 13.74
C THR A 71 2.61 21.97 12.91
N ALA A 72 3.08 22.14 11.66
CA ALA A 72 2.63 23.22 10.80
C ALA A 72 1.12 23.17 10.52
N ASN A 73 0.49 24.33 10.63
CA ASN A 73 -0.88 24.59 10.24
C ASN A 73 -0.97 24.98 8.76
N ASP A 74 -2.19 25.06 8.26
CA ASP A 74 -2.52 25.19 6.84
C ASP A 74 -1.99 26.47 6.21
N ASN A 75 -2.01 27.56 6.99
CA ASN A 75 -1.67 28.91 6.56
C ASN A 75 -0.28 29.36 7.05
N ASP A 76 0.48 28.46 7.70
CA ASP A 76 1.83 28.76 8.14
C ASP A 76 2.75 29.00 6.93
N SER A 77 3.77 29.84 7.08
CA SER A 77 4.80 30.00 6.04
C SER A 77 5.69 28.77 5.95
N GLY A 78 6.30 28.51 4.78
CA GLY A 78 7.29 27.42 4.61
C GLY A 78 6.75 26.20 3.87
N TRP A 79 5.47 26.20 3.48
CA TRP A 79 4.91 25.21 2.58
C TRP A 79 5.53 25.29 1.19
N THR A 80 5.94 24.15 0.66
CA THR A 80 6.28 24.02 -0.76
C THR A 80 5.24 23.15 -1.47
N ASP A 81 4.79 23.59 -2.63
CA ASP A 81 3.64 23.04 -3.35
C ASP A 81 4.10 22.33 -4.63
N LEU A 82 3.68 21.07 -4.77
CA LEU A 82 3.63 20.35 -6.03
C LEU A 82 2.19 20.43 -6.55
N ASN A 83 1.95 21.33 -7.50
CA ASN A 83 0.64 21.47 -8.15
C ASN A 83 0.45 20.37 -9.20
N VAL A 84 -0.69 19.69 -9.16
CA VAL A 84 -1.11 18.72 -10.17
C VAL A 84 -2.10 19.44 -11.10
N SER A 85 -1.61 19.91 -12.24
CA SER A 85 -2.41 20.72 -13.18
C SER A 85 -2.39 20.12 -14.60
N PRO A 86 -3.55 19.76 -15.19
CA PRO A 86 -4.87 19.75 -14.55
C PRO A 86 -4.93 18.75 -13.39
N ALA A 87 -5.89 18.94 -12.47
CA ALA A 87 -6.12 17.99 -11.38
C ALA A 87 -6.43 16.60 -11.98
N ARG A 88 -5.94 15.54 -11.33
CA ARG A 88 -5.95 14.18 -11.89
C ARG A 88 -6.86 13.26 -11.10
N LYS A 89 -7.92 12.77 -11.75
CA LYS A 89 -8.78 11.71 -11.22
C LYS A 89 -8.09 10.36 -11.42
N ILE A 90 -7.82 9.67 -10.32
CA ILE A 90 -7.07 8.42 -10.27
C ILE A 90 -7.94 7.37 -9.57
N ASN A 91 -8.10 6.21 -10.21
CA ASN A 91 -8.66 5.02 -9.57
C ASN A 91 -7.55 4.33 -8.78
N LEU A 92 -7.64 4.34 -7.45
CA LEU A 92 -6.62 3.78 -6.56
C LEU A 92 -6.42 2.28 -6.79
N LEU A 93 -7.47 1.55 -7.19
CA LEU A 93 -7.39 0.10 -7.39
C LEU A 93 -6.49 -0.32 -8.56
N ASN A 94 -6.19 0.62 -9.46
CA ASN A 94 -5.25 0.41 -10.55
C ASN A 94 -3.78 0.51 -10.10
N LEU A 95 -3.52 0.98 -8.86
CA LEU A 95 -2.18 1.23 -8.33
C LEU A 95 -1.68 0.14 -7.38
N THR A 96 -2.36 -1.01 -7.39
CA THR A 96 -1.97 -2.18 -6.62
C THR A 96 -0.77 -2.89 -7.26
N ASN A 97 -0.23 -3.91 -6.60
CA ASN A 97 0.84 -4.74 -7.14
C ASN A 97 2.14 -4.00 -7.47
N GLY A 98 2.48 -2.98 -6.68
CA GLY A 98 3.71 -2.21 -6.81
C GLY A 98 3.69 -1.11 -7.89
N VAL A 99 2.54 -0.91 -8.55
CA VAL A 99 2.35 0.16 -9.55
C VAL A 99 2.43 1.53 -8.87
N LEU A 100 3.14 2.47 -9.52
CA LEU A 100 3.30 3.84 -9.09
C LEU A 100 2.69 4.81 -10.10
N GLU A 101 1.86 5.73 -9.61
CA GLU A 101 1.36 6.86 -10.39
C GLU A 101 2.11 8.13 -9.99
N SER A 102 2.99 8.63 -10.87
CA SER A 102 3.75 9.85 -10.60
C SER A 102 2.83 11.06 -10.58
N LEU A 103 2.85 11.85 -9.51
CA LEU A 103 2.13 13.12 -9.36
C LEU A 103 2.95 14.32 -9.83
N GLY A 104 4.26 14.12 -10.06
CA GLY A 104 5.19 15.13 -10.53
C GLY A 104 6.40 15.27 -9.63
N GLN A 105 7.13 16.37 -9.82
CA GLN A 105 8.31 16.70 -9.04
C GLN A 105 8.41 18.20 -8.79
N VAL A 106 9.03 18.59 -7.68
CA VAL A 106 9.21 19.98 -7.29
C VAL A 106 10.62 20.19 -6.72
N SER A 107 11.19 21.36 -6.97
CA SER A 107 12.45 21.80 -6.35
C SER A 107 12.14 22.47 -5.01
N LEU A 108 12.87 22.08 -3.97
CA LEU A 108 12.73 22.61 -2.62
C LEU A 108 14.10 22.70 -1.94
N PRO A 109 14.24 23.55 -0.90
CA PRO A 109 15.43 23.57 -0.08
C PRO A 109 15.82 22.17 0.41
N SER A 110 17.10 21.86 0.38
CA SER A 110 17.61 20.64 0.99
C SER A 110 17.32 20.65 2.49
N GLY A 111 16.91 19.51 3.03
CA GLY A 111 16.60 19.39 4.45
C GLY A 111 15.62 18.28 4.75
N THR A 112 15.26 18.18 6.03
CA THR A 112 14.32 17.17 6.52
C THR A 112 12.90 17.72 6.52
N TYR A 113 11.98 16.94 5.96
CA TYR A 113 10.56 17.22 5.85
C TYR A 113 9.77 16.21 6.66
N THR A 114 8.96 16.72 7.59
CA THR A 114 8.25 15.90 8.57
C THR A 114 6.73 15.94 8.42
N GLN A 115 6.22 16.73 7.48
CA GLN A 115 4.79 16.79 7.18
C GLN A 115 4.58 16.86 5.66
N ALA A 116 3.64 16.05 5.16
CA ALA A 116 3.11 16.15 3.81
C ALA A 116 1.58 16.29 3.87
N ARG A 117 1.00 16.93 2.87
CA ARG A 117 -0.46 17.06 2.72
C ARG A 117 -0.86 16.72 1.30
N LEU A 118 -1.82 15.80 1.16
CA LEU A 118 -2.45 15.46 -0.11
C LEU A 118 -3.79 16.17 -0.22
N LEU A 119 -3.93 17.09 -1.15
CA LEU A 119 -5.17 17.82 -1.39
C LEU A 119 -5.93 17.19 -2.54
N LEU A 120 -7.22 16.98 -2.30
CA LEU A 120 -8.16 16.49 -3.29
C LEU A 120 -9.05 17.65 -3.76
N GLU A 121 -9.56 17.56 -4.99
CA GLU A 121 -10.66 18.43 -5.42
C GLU A 121 -11.90 18.19 -4.53
N PRO A 122 -12.75 19.20 -4.32
CA PRO A 122 -14.05 18.99 -3.68
C PRO A 122 -14.87 17.92 -4.41
N SER A 123 -15.63 17.11 -3.66
CA SER A 123 -16.47 16.03 -4.19
C SER A 123 -17.72 16.50 -4.96
N THR A 124 -17.64 17.63 -5.66
CA THR A 124 -18.64 18.04 -6.65
C THR A 124 -18.49 17.17 -7.91
N ASN A 125 -19.59 16.88 -8.61
CA ASN A 125 -19.60 16.15 -9.88
C ASN A 125 -18.84 14.80 -9.88
N ASN A 126 -18.86 14.05 -8.77
CA ASN A 126 -18.13 12.77 -8.63
C ASN A 126 -16.61 12.89 -8.87
N ASN A 127 -16.00 14.04 -8.56
CA ASN A 127 -14.54 14.19 -8.56
C ASN A 127 -13.89 13.14 -7.64
N ASN A 128 -14.50 12.88 -6.49
CA ASN A 128 -14.17 11.74 -5.65
C ASN A 128 -15.39 10.83 -5.56
N SER A 129 -15.22 9.55 -5.85
CA SER A 129 -16.32 8.58 -5.94
C SER A 129 -15.85 7.17 -5.63
N VAL A 130 -16.79 6.31 -5.29
CA VAL A 130 -16.58 4.86 -5.20
C VAL A 130 -17.61 4.15 -6.05
N VAL A 131 -17.25 2.98 -6.58
CA VAL A 131 -18.18 2.04 -7.21
C VAL A 131 -18.19 0.79 -6.32
N PRO A 132 -19.18 0.63 -5.44
CA PRO A 132 -19.32 -0.59 -4.64
C PRO A 132 -19.53 -1.79 -5.58
N THR A 133 -18.98 -2.96 -5.24
CA THR A 133 -19.14 -4.15 -6.07
C THR A 133 -20.63 -4.50 -6.22
N GLY A 134 -21.11 -4.55 -7.46
CA GLY A 134 -22.52 -4.76 -7.77
C GLY A 134 -23.44 -3.55 -7.55
N GLY A 135 -22.87 -2.38 -7.24
CA GLY A 135 -23.56 -1.11 -7.09
C GLY A 135 -23.26 -0.09 -8.20
N SER A 136 -23.74 1.13 -8.03
CA SER A 136 -23.47 2.26 -8.94
C SER A 136 -22.43 3.22 -8.37
N GLU A 137 -21.80 4.01 -9.25
CA GLU A 137 -20.91 5.09 -8.83
C GLU A 137 -21.63 6.04 -7.85
N THR A 138 -21.01 6.22 -6.68
CA THR A 138 -21.55 7.02 -5.58
C THR A 138 -20.49 8.02 -5.13
N ALA A 139 -20.90 9.26 -4.86
CA ALA A 139 -19.98 10.29 -4.41
C ALA A 139 -19.31 9.92 -3.07
N LEU A 140 -18.02 10.20 -2.96
CA LEU A 140 -17.22 9.98 -1.76
C LEU A 140 -17.09 11.30 -1.00
N GLU A 141 -17.57 11.35 0.24
CA GLU A 141 -17.42 12.54 1.08
C GLU A 141 -15.96 12.69 1.53
N THR A 142 -15.34 13.84 1.26
CA THR A 142 -13.93 14.12 1.60
C THR A 142 -13.76 15.41 2.44
N PRO A 143 -14.34 15.50 3.66
CA PRO A 143 -14.49 16.77 4.37
C PRO A 143 -13.15 17.49 4.65
N SER A 144 -12.12 16.75 5.08
CA SER A 144 -10.79 17.29 5.37
C SER A 144 -9.92 17.43 4.12
N ALA A 145 -10.04 16.51 3.16
CA ALA A 145 -9.15 16.46 2.01
C ALA A 145 -9.29 17.66 1.05
N ALA A 146 -10.47 18.26 0.99
CA ALA A 146 -10.77 19.40 0.13
C ALA A 146 -10.49 20.77 0.77
N GLN A 147 -10.43 20.85 2.11
CA GLN A 147 -10.21 22.11 2.83
C GLN A 147 -8.75 22.31 3.23
N SER A 148 -8.24 21.42 4.09
CA SER A 148 -6.91 21.50 4.67
C SER A 148 -5.89 20.56 4.01
N GLY A 149 -6.40 19.60 3.24
CA GLY A 149 -5.62 18.48 2.73
C GLY A 149 -5.45 17.39 3.78
N ILE A 150 -5.27 16.17 3.30
CA ILE A 150 -5.02 14.99 4.13
C ILE A 150 -3.62 15.12 4.72
N LYS A 151 -3.53 15.37 6.03
CA LYS A 151 -2.26 15.47 6.75
C LYS A 151 -1.61 14.10 6.90
N LEU A 152 -0.35 14.01 6.48
CA LEU A 152 0.51 12.83 6.58
C LEU A 152 1.72 13.17 7.43
N ASN A 153 1.98 12.33 8.43
CA ASN A 153 3.26 12.35 9.13
C ASN A 153 4.29 11.77 8.18
N ALA A 154 5.19 12.61 7.71
CA ALA A 154 6.30 12.21 6.87
C ALA A 154 7.59 12.25 7.69
N ASN A 155 8.64 11.62 7.20
CA ASN A 155 9.99 11.84 7.72
C ASN A 155 10.99 11.46 6.63
N PHE A 156 11.41 12.44 5.84
CA PHE A 156 12.36 12.23 4.75
C PHE A 156 13.33 13.39 4.62
N ASN A 157 14.52 13.10 4.10
CA ASN A 157 15.55 14.11 3.85
C ASN A 157 15.78 14.30 2.36
N VAL A 158 15.63 15.53 1.88
CA VAL A 158 15.96 15.90 0.50
C VAL A 158 17.41 16.38 0.47
N PRO A 159 18.31 15.65 -0.22
CA PRO A 159 19.73 16.02 -0.28
C PRO A 159 19.96 17.23 -1.19
N ALA A 160 20.93 18.07 -0.81
CA ALA A 160 21.47 19.14 -1.64
C ALA A 160 21.95 18.61 -2.99
N GLY A 161 21.42 19.17 -4.09
CA GLY A 161 21.74 18.77 -5.47
C GLY A 161 21.29 17.36 -5.86
N GLY A 162 20.57 16.66 -4.98
CA GLY A 162 20.10 15.30 -5.23
C GLY A 162 18.58 15.22 -5.33
N ARG A 163 18.08 13.98 -5.44
CA ARG A 163 16.66 13.65 -5.59
C ARG A 163 16.22 12.73 -4.46
N TYR A 164 15.05 13.01 -3.89
CA TYR A 164 14.30 12.08 -3.05
C TYR A 164 12.97 11.79 -3.73
N ASP A 165 12.57 10.52 -3.77
CA ASP A 165 11.26 10.13 -4.30
C ASP A 165 10.37 9.63 -3.15
N LEU A 166 9.26 10.33 -2.96
CA LEU A 166 8.25 10.07 -1.95
C LEU A 166 7.13 9.25 -2.57
N VAL A 167 6.84 8.09 -1.99
CA VAL A 167 5.66 7.30 -2.37
C VAL A 167 4.61 7.41 -1.26
N MET A 168 3.42 7.83 -1.64
CA MET A 168 2.22 7.83 -0.80
C MET A 168 1.45 6.52 -1.07
N ASP A 169 1.43 5.63 -0.09
CA ASP A 169 0.74 4.34 -0.12
C ASP A 169 -0.62 4.47 0.54
N PHE A 170 -1.67 4.51 -0.27
CA PHE A 170 -3.06 4.60 0.16
C PHE A 170 -3.55 3.20 0.54
N ASP A 171 -4.35 3.06 1.60
CA ASP A 171 -5.03 1.80 1.90
C ASP A 171 -6.52 2.02 1.70
N ALA A 172 -7.00 1.88 0.46
CA ALA A 172 -8.39 2.16 0.13
C ALA A 172 -9.37 1.32 0.96
N CYS A 173 -9.02 0.05 1.26
CA CYS A 173 -9.89 -0.79 2.08
C CYS A 173 -10.07 -0.24 3.51
N LYS A 174 -9.03 0.26 4.16
CA LYS A 174 -9.16 0.91 5.48
C LYS A 174 -9.66 2.34 5.40
N SER A 175 -9.49 2.98 4.24
CA SER A 175 -9.77 4.40 4.08
C SER A 175 -11.20 4.73 3.69
N ILE A 176 -11.92 3.79 3.07
CA ILE A 176 -13.33 3.99 2.72
C ILE A 176 -14.21 3.43 3.84
N VAL A 177 -15.06 4.29 4.38
CA VAL A 177 -16.05 3.93 5.40
C VAL A 177 -17.46 4.15 4.87
N THR A 178 -18.37 3.22 5.18
CA THR A 178 -19.79 3.42 4.91
C THR A 178 -20.38 4.36 5.96
N LYS A 179 -21.20 5.28 5.49
CA LYS A 179 -22.13 6.08 6.29
C LYS A 179 -23.52 5.57 5.92
N GLY A 180 -24.34 5.21 6.89
CA GLY A 180 -25.67 4.64 6.63
C GLY A 180 -26.47 5.36 5.53
N ASN A 181 -27.42 4.66 4.92
CA ASN A 181 -28.14 5.08 3.69
C ASN A 181 -27.27 5.06 2.41
N GLY A 182 -26.29 4.14 2.33
CA GLY A 182 -25.51 3.91 1.11
C GLY A 182 -24.51 5.01 0.76
N LYS A 183 -24.14 5.86 1.74
CA LYS A 183 -23.14 6.91 1.56
C LYS A 183 -21.75 6.41 1.95
N TYR A 184 -20.72 7.08 1.44
CA TYR A 184 -19.34 6.74 1.72
C TYR A 184 -18.54 7.97 2.12
N ALA A 185 -17.59 7.81 3.04
CA ALA A 185 -16.68 8.86 3.43
C ALA A 185 -15.23 8.38 3.43
N LEU A 186 -14.33 9.34 3.21
CA LEU A 186 -12.89 9.12 3.23
C LEU A 186 -12.33 9.36 4.62
N LYS A 187 -11.77 8.31 5.20
CA LYS A 187 -10.94 8.32 6.42
C LYS A 187 -9.52 7.88 6.04
N PRO A 188 -8.71 8.76 5.46
CA PRO A 188 -7.50 8.36 4.76
C PRO A 188 -6.48 7.68 5.68
N VAL A 189 -6.10 6.46 5.32
CA VAL A 189 -4.98 5.72 5.86
C VAL A 189 -3.92 5.69 4.77
N ILE A 190 -2.97 6.61 4.87
CA ILE A 190 -1.89 6.76 3.87
C ILE A 190 -0.55 6.73 4.58
N LYS A 191 0.38 5.94 4.05
CA LYS A 191 1.75 5.84 4.56
C LYS A 191 2.73 6.47 3.59
N VAL A 192 3.83 7.00 4.14
CA VAL A 192 4.98 7.40 3.34
C VAL A 192 5.97 6.25 3.34
N VAL A 193 6.37 5.80 2.15
CA VAL A 193 7.26 4.64 1.97
C VAL A 193 8.44 4.95 1.03
N PRO A 194 9.60 4.27 1.19
CA PRO A 194 10.75 4.46 0.32
C PRO A 194 10.48 4.06 -1.14
N THR A 195 11.21 4.65 -2.09
CA THR A 195 11.09 4.28 -3.51
C THR A 195 11.76 2.98 -3.89
N ALA A 196 12.86 2.63 -3.24
CA ALA A 196 13.55 1.38 -3.53
C ALA A 196 12.61 0.20 -3.36
N LEU A 197 12.56 -0.67 -4.38
CA LEU A 197 11.73 -1.87 -4.34
C LEU A 197 12.39 -2.92 -3.44
N ASN A 198 11.71 -3.26 -2.36
CA ASN A 198 12.01 -4.40 -1.50
C ASN A 198 10.71 -5.07 -1.05
N GLY A 199 10.79 -6.25 -0.45
CA GLY A 199 9.62 -6.95 0.08
C GLY A 199 9.50 -8.37 -0.45
N ILE A 200 8.30 -8.78 -0.84
CA ILE A 200 7.99 -10.17 -1.17
C ILE A 200 7.27 -10.25 -2.52
N ASN A 201 7.65 -11.20 -3.36
CA ASN A 201 6.97 -11.44 -4.64
C ASN A 201 6.78 -12.93 -4.93
N GLY A 202 5.94 -13.22 -5.92
CA GLY A 202 5.74 -14.56 -6.43
C GLY A 202 4.62 -14.59 -7.46
N TYR A 203 4.17 -15.80 -7.78
CA TYR A 203 3.12 -16.06 -8.73
C TYR A 203 2.05 -16.97 -8.12
N VAL A 204 0.79 -16.62 -8.35
CA VAL A 204 -0.36 -17.52 -8.23
C VAL A 204 -0.74 -18.04 -9.61
N SER A 205 -1.42 -19.19 -9.68
CA SER A 205 -1.84 -19.78 -10.94
C SER A 205 -2.83 -18.86 -11.65
N THR A 206 -2.66 -18.65 -12.95
CA THR A 206 -3.62 -17.91 -13.78
C THR A 206 -4.97 -18.62 -13.89
N GLY A 207 -5.04 -19.91 -13.55
CA GLY A 207 -6.30 -20.63 -13.37
C GLY A 207 -7.17 -20.12 -12.21
N LEU A 208 -6.64 -19.23 -11.36
CA LEU A 208 -7.39 -18.52 -10.32
C LEU A 208 -7.93 -17.16 -10.79
N ALA A 209 -7.75 -16.81 -12.08
CA ALA A 209 -8.36 -15.61 -12.64
C ALA A 209 -9.87 -15.57 -12.36
N GLY A 210 -10.39 -14.43 -11.90
CA GLY A 210 -11.78 -14.28 -11.51
C GLY A 210 -12.15 -14.84 -10.13
N SER A 211 -11.22 -15.47 -9.40
CA SER A 211 -11.46 -15.97 -8.03
C SER A 211 -11.14 -14.93 -6.95
N ASN A 212 -11.10 -13.64 -7.30
CA ASN A 212 -10.82 -12.52 -6.38
C ASN A 212 -9.63 -12.78 -5.44
N VAL A 213 -8.48 -13.18 -6.01
CA VAL A 213 -7.29 -13.52 -5.23
C VAL A 213 -6.75 -12.29 -4.51
N ALA A 214 -6.46 -12.42 -3.21
CA ALA A 214 -5.80 -11.42 -2.41
C ALA A 214 -4.60 -12.02 -1.69
N VAL A 215 -3.48 -11.28 -1.65
CA VAL A 215 -2.25 -11.68 -0.97
C VAL A 215 -1.94 -10.64 0.09
N THR A 216 -1.65 -11.06 1.32
CA THR A 216 -1.32 -10.15 2.42
C THR A 216 -0.01 -10.55 3.09
N ALA A 217 0.79 -9.57 3.49
CA ALA A 217 1.90 -9.75 4.44
C ALA A 217 1.42 -9.34 5.83
N GLN A 218 1.57 -10.24 6.79
CA GLN A 218 1.07 -10.07 8.15
C GLN A 218 2.17 -10.21 9.19
N GLN A 219 1.96 -9.56 10.33
CA GLN A 219 2.76 -9.75 11.53
C GLN A 219 1.82 -9.92 12.71
N ASN A 220 1.88 -11.07 13.40
CA ASN A 220 1.02 -11.39 14.53
C ASN A 220 -0.48 -11.21 14.20
N GLY A 221 -0.90 -11.65 13.01
CA GLY A 221 -2.27 -11.52 12.52
C GLY A 221 -2.69 -10.11 12.10
N THR A 222 -1.79 -9.12 12.16
CA THR A 222 -2.06 -7.76 11.67
C THR A 222 -1.56 -7.62 10.24
N ILE A 223 -2.42 -7.15 9.34
CA ILE A 223 -2.07 -6.93 7.93
C ILE A 223 -1.22 -5.68 7.81
N VAL A 224 0.03 -5.87 7.36
CA VAL A 224 1.01 -4.80 7.15
C VAL A 224 0.92 -4.26 5.72
N ALA A 225 0.76 -5.15 4.74
CA ALA A 225 0.55 -4.83 3.34
C ALA A 225 -0.38 -5.87 2.68
N ALA A 226 -1.04 -5.46 1.59
CA ALA A 226 -1.90 -6.31 0.79
C ALA A 226 -1.71 -6.00 -0.70
N THR A 227 -1.96 -6.98 -1.56
CA THR A 227 -1.95 -6.82 -3.02
C THR A 227 -2.93 -7.80 -3.67
N VAL A 228 -3.30 -7.51 -4.91
CA VAL A 228 -4.02 -8.42 -5.80
C VAL A 228 -3.05 -8.83 -6.92
N PRO A 229 -2.94 -10.13 -7.24
CA PRO A 229 -2.09 -10.56 -8.35
C PRO A 229 -2.50 -9.95 -9.69
N SER A 230 -1.54 -9.67 -10.55
CA SER A 230 -1.79 -9.23 -11.92
C SER A 230 -2.41 -10.33 -12.78
N ALA A 231 -2.79 -10.00 -14.02
CA ALA A 231 -3.32 -10.97 -14.97
C ALA A 231 -2.34 -12.12 -15.32
N SER A 232 -1.02 -11.93 -15.14
CA SER A 232 -0.02 -12.99 -15.28
C SER A 232 0.12 -13.88 -14.04
N GLY A 233 -0.63 -13.57 -12.97
CA GLY A 233 -0.54 -14.22 -11.67
C GLY A 233 0.56 -13.65 -10.76
N GLU A 234 1.35 -12.68 -11.23
CA GLU A 234 2.40 -12.07 -10.41
C GLU A 234 1.80 -11.25 -9.27
N PHE A 235 2.23 -11.51 -8.04
CA PHE A 235 1.93 -10.67 -6.90
C PHE A 235 3.23 -10.06 -6.34
N VAL A 236 3.12 -8.80 -5.90
CA VAL A 236 4.20 -8.00 -5.33
C VAL A 236 3.67 -7.31 -4.08
N LEU A 237 4.23 -7.68 -2.93
CA LEU A 237 4.10 -6.98 -1.66
C LEU A 237 5.36 -6.12 -1.47
N SER A 238 5.33 -4.91 -2.02
CA SER A 238 6.48 -4.01 -2.05
C SER A 238 6.60 -3.14 -0.80
N ARG A 239 7.80 -2.60 -0.56
CA ARG A 239 8.12 -1.57 0.45
C ARG A 239 7.82 -2.02 1.88
N LEU A 240 8.00 -3.30 2.13
CA LEU A 240 7.88 -3.87 3.47
C LEU A 240 9.06 -3.42 4.33
N PRO A 241 8.82 -2.94 5.57
CA PRO A 241 9.89 -2.81 6.55
C PRO A 241 10.69 -4.10 6.71
N LEU A 242 11.92 -3.99 7.22
CA LEU A 242 12.70 -5.19 7.51
C LEU A 242 12.03 -5.98 8.64
N GLY A 243 11.91 -7.29 8.47
CA GLY A 243 11.24 -8.16 9.43
C GLY A 243 10.78 -9.48 8.82
N ASN A 244 10.23 -10.33 9.68
CA ASN A 244 9.59 -11.57 9.26
C ASN A 244 8.09 -11.34 9.09
N TYR A 245 7.53 -11.93 8.04
CA TYR A 245 6.13 -11.79 7.67
C TYR A 245 5.49 -13.14 7.42
N ASP A 246 4.22 -13.27 7.81
CA ASP A 246 3.37 -14.38 7.39
C ASP A 246 2.61 -13.95 6.13
N VAL A 247 2.79 -14.67 5.04
CA VAL A 247 2.11 -14.37 3.77
C VAL A 247 0.87 -15.23 3.66
N VAL A 248 -0.28 -14.59 3.54
CA VAL A 248 -1.59 -15.26 3.43
C VAL A 248 -2.16 -14.98 2.05
N ILE A 249 -2.47 -16.05 1.32
CA ILE A 249 -3.11 -16.02 0.01
C ILE A 249 -4.53 -16.54 0.15
N MET A 250 -5.49 -15.69 -0.20
CA MET A 250 -6.91 -15.97 -0.20
C MET A 250 -7.44 -15.95 -1.62
N ALA A 251 -8.41 -16.80 -1.91
CA ALA A 251 -9.21 -16.74 -3.13
C ALA A 251 -10.63 -17.21 -2.78
N ASP A 252 -11.61 -16.70 -3.52
CA ASP A 252 -12.99 -17.13 -3.36
C ASP A 252 -13.15 -18.62 -3.68
N ASN A 253 -13.94 -19.29 -2.85
CA ASN A 253 -14.22 -20.73 -2.92
C ASN A 253 -12.98 -21.64 -2.76
N ARG A 254 -11.89 -21.14 -2.17
CA ARG A 254 -10.65 -21.90 -1.91
C ARG A 254 -10.27 -21.86 -0.44
N ALA A 255 -9.57 -22.89 0.03
CA ALA A 255 -8.87 -22.83 1.31
C ALA A 255 -7.71 -21.82 1.24
N ALA A 256 -7.46 -21.12 2.35
CA ALA A 256 -6.34 -20.18 2.44
C ALA A 256 -5.00 -20.92 2.33
N HIS A 257 -3.98 -20.27 1.77
CA HIS A 257 -2.60 -20.75 1.80
C HIS A 257 -1.74 -19.78 2.62
N VAL A 258 -0.96 -20.30 3.56
CA VAL A 258 -0.15 -19.52 4.49
C VAL A 258 1.30 -19.94 4.41
N ILE A 259 2.18 -18.97 4.18
CA ILE A 259 3.63 -19.12 4.25
C ILE A 259 4.10 -18.41 5.52
N GLY A 260 4.59 -19.17 6.50
CA GLY A 260 5.07 -18.62 7.76
C GLY A 260 6.50 -18.08 7.70
N ALA A 261 6.77 -16.99 8.42
CA ALA A 261 8.11 -16.47 8.68
C ALA A 261 8.98 -16.14 7.43
N VAL A 262 8.40 -15.48 6.42
CA VAL A 262 9.11 -14.97 5.24
C VAL A 262 10.04 -13.79 5.64
N PRO A 263 11.37 -13.88 5.43
CA PRO A 263 12.32 -12.92 5.98
C PRO A 263 12.67 -11.79 4.99
N VAL A 264 12.10 -10.60 5.19
CA VAL A 264 12.50 -9.37 4.47
C VAL A 264 13.71 -8.78 5.18
N THR A 265 14.90 -9.03 4.63
CA THR A 265 16.20 -8.66 5.24
C THR A 265 16.96 -7.58 4.47
N SER A 266 16.45 -7.15 3.31
CA SER A 266 17.05 -6.13 2.46
C SER A 266 16.06 -5.00 2.19
N THR A 267 16.57 -3.78 2.09
CA THR A 267 15.82 -2.57 1.68
C THR A 267 15.82 -2.36 0.17
N THR A 268 16.42 -3.27 -0.60
CA THR A 268 16.60 -3.15 -2.05
C THR A 268 16.40 -4.47 -2.81
N SER A 269 15.85 -5.49 -2.16
CA SER A 269 15.68 -6.83 -2.75
C SER A 269 14.35 -7.45 -2.37
N MET A 270 13.86 -8.35 -3.24
CA MET A 270 12.61 -9.07 -3.06
C MET A 270 12.89 -10.51 -2.62
N VAL A 271 12.05 -11.03 -1.72
CA VAL A 271 11.99 -12.45 -1.36
C VAL A 271 11.00 -13.14 -2.28
N GLN A 272 11.50 -14.03 -3.12
CA GLN A 272 10.66 -14.77 -4.05
C GLN A 272 10.05 -16.01 -3.38
N LEU A 273 8.72 -16.14 -3.46
CA LEU A 273 7.95 -17.27 -2.89
C LEU A 273 7.57 -18.33 -3.92
N SER A 274 7.47 -17.95 -5.20
CA SER A 274 7.15 -18.87 -6.30
C SER A 274 7.60 -18.28 -7.64
N THR A 275 7.56 -19.10 -8.69
CA THR A 275 7.99 -18.74 -10.05
C THR A 275 6.84 -18.91 -11.04
N THR A 276 7.01 -18.39 -12.26
CA THR A 276 6.04 -18.61 -13.35
C THR A 276 5.89 -20.08 -13.75
N LEU A 277 6.94 -20.90 -13.52
CA LEU A 277 6.91 -22.34 -13.82
C LEU A 277 6.29 -23.18 -12.70
N ALA A 278 6.25 -22.66 -11.47
CA ALA A 278 5.64 -23.31 -10.32
C ALA A 278 4.82 -22.30 -9.50
N PRO A 279 3.71 -21.76 -10.07
CA PRO A 279 2.86 -20.81 -9.38
C PRO A 279 1.97 -21.50 -8.33
N PHE A 280 1.48 -20.75 -7.35
CA PHE A 280 0.58 -21.29 -6.32
C PHE A 280 -0.82 -21.57 -6.89
N GLY A 281 -1.26 -22.83 -6.85
CA GLY A 281 -2.51 -23.27 -7.48
C GLY A 281 -3.79 -23.16 -6.65
N LEU A 282 -3.69 -22.89 -5.33
CA LEU A 282 -4.81 -22.91 -4.36
C LEU A 282 -5.84 -24.02 -4.66
N GLY A 283 -5.36 -25.28 -4.75
CA GLY A 283 -6.12 -26.39 -5.33
C GLY A 283 -7.32 -26.84 -4.49
N GLU A 284 -7.27 -26.67 -3.17
CA GLU A 284 -8.29 -27.15 -2.24
C GLU A 284 -9.56 -26.30 -2.30
N PRO A 285 -10.68 -26.85 -2.80
CA PRO A 285 -11.96 -26.13 -2.80
C PRO A 285 -12.46 -25.96 -1.38
N SER A 286 -13.15 -24.85 -1.13
CA SER A 286 -13.80 -24.59 0.14
C SER A 286 -15.14 -23.93 -0.11
N LEU A 287 -16.19 -24.43 0.55
CA LEU A 287 -17.39 -23.63 0.76
C LEU A 287 -17.04 -22.37 1.58
N GLN A 288 -17.95 -21.41 1.57
CA GLN A 288 -17.74 -20.14 2.26
C GLN A 288 -18.96 -19.77 3.11
N GLY A 289 -18.72 -19.08 4.21
CA GLY A 289 -19.75 -18.49 5.05
C GLY A 289 -19.38 -17.08 5.50
N ASN A 290 -20.28 -16.47 6.26
CA ASN A 290 -20.17 -15.08 6.68
C ASN A 290 -20.26 -14.98 8.21
N ILE A 291 -19.60 -13.98 8.79
CA ILE A 291 -19.78 -13.58 10.18
C ILE A 291 -20.20 -12.12 10.21
N SER A 292 -21.29 -11.81 10.92
CA SER A 292 -21.84 -10.45 11.01
C SER A 292 -22.30 -10.09 12.42
N GLY A 293 -22.41 -8.79 12.67
CA GLY A 293 -22.85 -8.23 13.95
C GLY A 293 -22.70 -6.72 13.98
N THR A 294 -22.58 -6.15 15.18
CA THR A 294 -22.31 -4.73 15.40
C THR A 294 -21.04 -4.51 16.21
N ALA A 295 -20.29 -3.46 15.91
CA ALA A 295 -19.14 -3.03 16.68
C ALA A 295 -19.28 -1.54 17.01
N ALA A 296 -19.79 -1.27 18.21
CA ALA A 296 -20.01 0.08 18.70
C ALA A 296 -18.74 0.65 19.36
N LEU A 297 -18.50 1.94 19.16
CA LEU A 297 -17.48 2.69 19.89
C LEU A 297 -18.14 3.47 21.02
N LEU A 298 -17.59 3.41 22.23
CA LEU A 298 -18.09 4.13 23.40
C LEU A 298 -16.93 4.87 24.11
N PRO A 299 -16.87 6.22 24.07
CA PRO A 299 -17.82 7.13 23.43
C PRO A 299 -17.86 6.96 21.91
N ALA A 300 -19.00 7.27 21.30
CA ALA A 300 -19.16 7.20 19.85
C ALA A 300 -18.20 8.17 19.15
N SER A 301 -17.62 7.72 18.04
CA SER A 301 -16.79 8.57 17.17
C SER A 301 -17.51 8.84 15.86
N THR A 302 -17.36 10.06 15.34
CA THR A 302 -17.87 10.45 14.03
C THR A 302 -16.83 10.31 12.92
N THR A 303 -15.60 9.92 13.26
CA THR A 303 -14.47 9.76 12.32
C THR A 303 -13.80 8.39 12.43
N GLU A 304 -14.00 7.69 13.53
CA GLU A 304 -13.42 6.37 13.79
C GLU A 304 -14.47 5.27 13.60
N VAL A 305 -14.02 4.14 13.04
CA VAL A 305 -14.81 2.93 12.86
C VAL A 305 -14.03 1.75 13.45
N ALA A 306 -14.75 0.73 13.89
CA ALA A 306 -14.13 -0.54 14.26
C ALA A 306 -13.69 -1.30 13.01
N TYR A 307 -12.47 -1.83 13.05
CA TYR A 307 -11.93 -2.78 12.10
C TYR A 307 -12.08 -4.19 12.66
N LEU A 308 -12.73 -5.06 11.90
CA LEU A 308 -13.01 -6.44 12.28
C LEU A 308 -12.17 -7.38 11.44
N SER A 309 -11.52 -8.35 12.07
CA SER A 309 -10.70 -9.36 11.41
C SER A 309 -11.04 -10.76 11.91
N ALA A 310 -11.28 -11.69 10.99
CA ALA A 310 -11.49 -13.09 11.31
C ALA A 310 -10.13 -13.81 11.31
N ARG A 311 -9.73 -14.29 12.48
CA ARG A 311 -8.42 -14.86 12.74
C ARG A 311 -8.47 -16.35 13.05
N GLN A 312 -7.42 -17.05 12.64
CA GLN A 312 -7.12 -18.43 13.03
C GLN A 312 -5.64 -18.55 13.40
N ALA A 313 -5.34 -19.31 14.45
CA ALA A 313 -3.99 -19.68 14.81
C ALA A 313 -3.63 -21.02 14.16
N ILE A 314 -2.51 -21.09 13.45
CA ILE A 314 -1.95 -22.32 12.89
C ILE A 314 -1.10 -23.01 13.96
N ASN A 315 -1.35 -24.29 14.22
CA ASN A 315 -0.55 -25.04 15.19
C ASN A 315 0.89 -25.19 14.70
N GLY A 316 1.87 -24.83 15.54
CA GLY A 316 3.28 -24.76 15.14
C GLY A 316 3.60 -23.64 14.14
N GLY A 317 2.68 -22.69 13.95
CA GLY A 317 2.79 -21.59 13.00
C GLY A 317 2.19 -20.29 13.54
N PRO A 318 1.87 -19.34 12.64
CA PRO A 318 1.41 -18.02 13.03
C PRO A 318 -0.10 -17.95 13.33
N THR A 319 -0.50 -16.88 14.01
CA THR A 319 -1.90 -16.40 13.97
C THR A 319 -2.07 -15.50 12.75
N VAL A 320 -3.06 -15.79 11.92
CA VAL A 320 -3.32 -15.05 10.68
C VAL A 320 -4.75 -14.52 10.62
N THR A 321 -4.91 -13.35 10.01
CA THR A 321 -6.19 -12.81 9.56
C THR A 321 -6.50 -13.37 8.18
N LEU A 322 -7.64 -14.05 8.00
CA LEU A 322 -8.03 -14.55 6.68
C LEU A 322 -8.85 -13.52 5.90
N ARG A 323 -9.84 -12.90 6.55
CA ARG A 323 -10.63 -11.81 5.97
C ARG A 323 -10.97 -10.78 7.04
N TYR A 324 -11.36 -9.60 6.58
CA TYR A 324 -11.60 -8.45 7.42
C TYR A 324 -12.63 -7.52 6.79
N ALA A 325 -13.22 -6.67 7.61
CA ALA A 325 -14.20 -5.67 7.20
C ALA A 325 -14.18 -4.48 8.16
N ASN A 326 -14.62 -3.31 7.68
CA ASN A 326 -14.91 -2.18 8.55
C ASN A 326 -16.35 -2.26 9.02
N ALA A 327 -16.60 -1.81 10.25
CA ALA A 327 -17.95 -1.49 10.70
C ALA A 327 -18.46 -0.22 10.01
N ASP A 328 -19.76 -0.18 9.79
CA ASP A 328 -20.47 1.01 9.36
C ASP A 328 -20.34 2.12 10.41
N LEU A 329 -20.00 3.33 9.96
CA LEU A 329 -19.71 4.45 10.85
C LEU A 329 -20.94 4.89 11.67
N SER A 330 -22.15 4.67 11.16
CA SER A 330 -23.39 5.15 11.78
C SER A 330 -24.04 4.09 12.67
N SER A 331 -24.14 2.86 12.16
CA SER A 331 -24.84 1.75 12.81
C SER A 331 -23.91 0.80 13.56
N GLY A 332 -22.60 0.85 13.31
CA GLY A 332 -21.63 -0.13 13.79
C GLY A 332 -21.77 -1.50 13.11
N ALA A 333 -22.70 -1.69 12.18
CA ALA A 333 -22.93 -2.98 11.54
C ALA A 333 -21.72 -3.40 10.69
N TYR A 334 -21.35 -4.68 10.72
CA TYR A 334 -20.29 -5.23 9.90
C TYR A 334 -20.64 -6.63 9.37
N SER A 335 -20.00 -7.02 8.27
CA SER A 335 -20.05 -8.38 7.74
C SER A 335 -18.67 -8.77 7.20
N ILE A 336 -18.06 -9.80 7.76
CA ILE A 336 -16.89 -10.47 7.21
C ILE A 336 -17.40 -11.61 6.33
N SER A 337 -17.43 -11.37 5.03
CA SER A 337 -18.00 -12.31 4.07
C SER A 337 -16.97 -13.26 3.48
N LYS A 338 -17.45 -14.36 2.88
CA LYS A 338 -16.66 -15.30 2.06
C LYS A 338 -15.54 -16.04 2.83
N LEU A 339 -15.70 -16.25 4.13
CA LEU A 339 -14.72 -16.98 4.95
C LEU A 339 -14.71 -18.48 4.57
N PRO A 340 -13.54 -19.09 4.31
CA PRO A 340 -13.47 -20.50 3.95
C PRO A 340 -13.91 -21.41 5.09
N LEU A 341 -14.64 -22.48 4.79
CA LEU A 341 -14.96 -23.51 5.78
C LEU A 341 -13.81 -24.53 5.94
N GLN A 342 -12.98 -24.70 4.92
CA GLN A 342 -11.84 -25.59 4.98
C GLN A 342 -10.68 -24.95 5.76
N ALA A 343 -9.95 -25.77 6.52
CA ALA A 343 -8.74 -25.33 7.20
C ALA A 343 -7.67 -24.84 6.19
N PRO A 344 -6.85 -23.84 6.56
CA PRO A 344 -5.77 -23.35 5.72
C PRO A 344 -4.75 -24.45 5.41
N GLN A 345 -4.08 -24.28 4.28
CA GLN A 345 -2.85 -24.97 3.94
C GLN A 345 -1.67 -24.14 4.48
N TYR A 346 -0.64 -24.80 5.04
CA TYR A 346 0.50 -24.14 5.66
C TYR A 346 1.84 -24.73 5.20
N VAL A 347 2.84 -23.85 5.12
CA VAL A 347 4.25 -24.17 4.95
C VAL A 347 5.10 -23.11 5.66
N ALA A 348 6.21 -23.51 6.28
CA ALA A 348 7.21 -22.57 6.74
C ALA A 348 8.07 -22.10 5.56
N TYR A 349 8.51 -20.84 5.56
CA TYR A 349 9.36 -20.31 4.49
C TYR A 349 10.63 -21.15 4.29
N SER A 350 10.98 -21.36 3.02
CA SER A 350 12.24 -21.94 2.57
C SER A 350 12.69 -21.23 1.29
N SER A 351 13.99 -21.08 1.11
CA SER A 351 14.54 -20.57 -0.16
C SER A 351 14.52 -21.61 -1.28
N ALA A 352 14.31 -22.89 -0.94
CA ALA A 352 14.14 -23.97 -1.92
C ALA A 352 12.69 -23.96 -2.46
N LEU A 353 12.55 -23.67 -3.76
CA LEU A 353 11.27 -23.67 -4.46
C LEU A 353 11.09 -24.96 -5.29
N PRO A 354 9.85 -25.45 -5.48
CA PRO A 354 8.60 -24.89 -4.99
C PRO A 354 8.33 -25.17 -3.51
N LEU A 355 7.62 -24.26 -2.84
CA LEU A 355 7.11 -24.52 -1.49
C LEU A 355 6.00 -25.59 -1.55
N THR A 356 6.08 -26.58 -0.67
CA THR A 356 5.11 -27.67 -0.58
C THR A 356 4.19 -27.44 0.62
N PHE A 357 2.92 -27.17 0.35
CA PHE A 357 1.93 -26.93 1.39
C PHE A 357 1.34 -28.23 1.93
N THR A 358 0.94 -28.20 3.20
CA THR A 358 0.21 -29.29 3.85
C THR A 358 -1.00 -28.75 4.61
N PRO A 359 -2.07 -29.56 4.81
CA PRO A 359 -3.20 -29.14 5.62
C PRO A 359 -2.76 -28.78 7.04
N ALA A 360 -3.17 -27.59 7.50
CA ALA A 360 -2.81 -27.10 8.82
C ALA A 360 -3.90 -27.43 9.84
N LEU A 361 -3.48 -27.82 11.05
CA LEU A 361 -4.36 -27.80 12.21
C LEU A 361 -4.47 -26.37 12.73
N THR A 362 -5.70 -25.91 12.98
CA THR A 362 -5.94 -24.55 13.47
C THR A 362 -6.65 -24.52 14.82
N THR A 363 -6.43 -23.43 15.54
CA THR A 363 -7.20 -23.03 16.72
C THR A 363 -7.82 -21.65 16.47
N PRO A 364 -9.15 -21.52 16.43
CA PRO A 364 -10.14 -22.60 16.44
C PRO A 364 -10.07 -23.46 15.16
N THR A 365 -10.71 -24.63 15.18
CA THR A 365 -10.69 -25.61 14.08
C THR A 365 -11.23 -25.01 12.77
N GLY A 366 -10.93 -25.65 11.63
CA GLY A 366 -11.44 -25.24 10.31
C GLY A 366 -12.94 -24.90 10.32
N GLY A 367 -13.32 -23.85 9.61
CA GLY A 367 -14.69 -23.32 9.59
C GLY A 367 -15.11 -22.62 10.88
N SER A 368 -14.19 -22.38 11.81
CA SER A 368 -14.39 -21.54 13.00
C SER A 368 -13.32 -20.46 13.10
N TYR A 369 -13.67 -19.33 13.72
CA TYR A 369 -12.86 -18.11 13.73
C TYR A 369 -12.91 -17.39 15.07
N LEU A 370 -11.82 -16.71 15.43
CA LEU A 370 -11.88 -15.63 16.43
C LEU A 370 -12.07 -14.31 15.70
N VAL A 371 -13.12 -13.57 16.04
CA VAL A 371 -13.32 -12.23 15.47
C VAL A 371 -12.63 -11.22 16.38
N HIS A 372 -11.65 -10.51 15.85
CA HIS A 372 -10.92 -9.47 16.54
C HIS A 372 -11.37 -8.10 16.06
N ALA A 373 -11.82 -7.26 17.00
CA ALA A 373 -12.32 -5.92 16.78
C ALA A 373 -11.35 -4.89 17.38
N ALA A 374 -10.93 -3.92 16.58
CA ALA A 374 -10.03 -2.86 17.02
C ALA A 374 -10.40 -1.50 16.40
N ALA A 375 -10.17 -0.42 17.13
CA ALA A 375 -10.31 0.95 16.63
C ALA A 375 -9.24 1.84 17.26
N THR A 376 -8.78 2.85 16.52
CA THR A 376 -7.77 3.80 17.02
C THR A 376 -8.29 4.54 18.25
N GLY A 377 -7.56 4.48 19.36
CA GLY A 377 -7.96 5.10 20.62
C GLY A 377 -8.98 4.30 21.43
N TYR A 378 -9.24 3.04 21.06
CA TYR A 378 -10.09 2.12 21.81
C TYR A 378 -9.36 0.79 22.05
N ALA A 379 -9.56 0.18 23.22
CA ALA A 379 -9.07 -1.15 23.55
C ALA A 379 -9.70 -2.20 22.63
N ALA A 380 -8.85 -3.02 22.02
CA ALA A 380 -9.30 -4.09 21.13
C ALA A 380 -9.95 -5.24 21.90
N GLN A 381 -10.93 -5.90 21.28
CA GLN A 381 -11.65 -7.05 21.82
C GLN A 381 -11.56 -8.24 20.88
N THR A 382 -11.67 -9.45 21.42
CA THR A 382 -11.71 -10.69 20.63
C THR A 382 -12.88 -11.54 21.11
N SER A 383 -13.67 -12.07 20.17
CA SER A 383 -14.81 -12.94 20.48
C SER A 383 -14.34 -14.32 21.00
N ALA A 384 -15.27 -15.09 21.55
CA ALA A 384 -15.13 -16.55 21.58
C ALA A 384 -15.08 -17.12 20.14
N ALA A 385 -14.76 -18.41 20.01
CA ALA A 385 -14.75 -19.08 18.71
C ALA A 385 -16.15 -19.05 18.06
N VAL A 386 -16.23 -18.54 16.85
CA VAL A 386 -17.44 -18.43 16.03
C VAL A 386 -17.38 -19.49 14.94
N ASN A 387 -18.29 -20.46 14.97
CA ASN A 387 -18.38 -21.53 13.99
C ASN A 387 -19.34 -21.12 12.86
N ILE A 388 -18.92 -21.32 11.60
CA ILE A 388 -19.71 -21.06 10.39
C ILE A 388 -19.83 -22.30 9.49
N SER A 389 -19.55 -23.49 10.03
CA SER A 389 -19.47 -24.74 9.25
C SER A 389 -20.82 -25.20 8.68
N SER A 390 -21.93 -24.80 9.29
CA SER A 390 -23.28 -25.18 8.88
C SER A 390 -24.15 -24.00 8.42
N THR A 391 -23.91 -22.81 8.94
CA THR A 391 -24.67 -21.59 8.61
C THR A 391 -23.84 -20.35 8.90
N ASP A 392 -24.22 -19.23 8.29
CA ASP A 392 -23.63 -17.93 8.58
C ASP A 392 -23.86 -17.54 10.04
N ALA A 393 -22.84 -16.97 10.68
CA ALA A 393 -22.96 -16.46 12.05
C ALA A 393 -23.42 -15.01 12.04
N THR A 394 -24.38 -14.69 12.90
CA THR A 394 -24.91 -13.33 13.06
C THR A 394 -24.94 -12.96 14.55
N GLY A 395 -25.00 -11.67 14.86
CA GLY A 395 -25.08 -11.18 16.25
C GLY A 395 -23.76 -11.25 17.02
N ILE A 396 -22.62 -11.31 16.34
CA ILE A 396 -21.30 -11.25 16.98
C ILE A 396 -20.97 -9.78 17.27
N ASN A 397 -21.32 -9.32 18.47
CA ASN A 397 -21.30 -7.90 18.80
C ASN A 397 -20.11 -7.49 19.68
N PHE A 398 -19.64 -6.26 19.51
CA PHE A 398 -18.55 -5.64 20.26
C PHE A 398 -18.95 -4.25 20.75
N THR A 399 -18.41 -3.87 21.91
CA THR A 399 -18.46 -2.51 22.44
C THR A 399 -17.04 -2.12 22.84
N LEU A 400 -16.36 -1.35 22.00
CA LEU A 400 -14.99 -0.92 22.24
C LEU A 400 -14.99 0.37 23.07
N VAL A 401 -14.16 0.39 24.11
CA VAL A 401 -13.96 1.52 25.02
C VAL A 401 -12.47 1.89 25.06
N PRO A 402 -12.09 3.16 25.36
CA PRO A 402 -10.71 3.61 25.43
C PRO A 402 -9.75 2.71 26.21
#